data_AF-A0A1G9A8K7-F1
#
_entry.id   AF-A0A1G9A8K7-F1
#
_cell.length_a   1.000
_cell.length_b   1.000
_cell.length_c   1.000
_cell.angle_alpha   90.00
_cell.angle_beta   90.00
_cell.angle_gamma   90.00
#
_symmetry.space_group_name_H-M   'P 1'
#
loop_
_entity.id
_entity.type
_entity.pdbx_description
1 polymer ?
#
loop_
_entity_poly.entity_id
_entity_poly.type
_entity_poly.pdbx_seq_one_letter_code
_entity_poly.pdbx_strand_id
1 'polypeptide(L)'
;MSNVKITDKEQKFQSAIESVKKKSDVITWSLLAKELNISRQRFFISYNEFIKEERIKKKAETLAKLSEILKQKNITLISTSYETLKSKLELKCPNPSHPTYFFTATSIKHGSFSCPCCPKPKVGRPKKDGMAIAKAIAKKKGGVCLSTTYVNNYTNMLWHCGNEYHSTWLAPLQNVHNLNSWCPECARSKN
;
A
#
# COMPACT_ATOMS: atom_id res chain seq x y z
N MET A 1 26.31 -34.16 18.09
CA MET A 1 26.52 -32.78 17.60
C MET A 1 25.16 -32.16 17.37
N SER A 2 24.72 -31.40 18.36
CA SER A 2 23.33 -31.02 18.61
C SER A 2 22.82 -29.95 17.65
N ASN A 3 21.70 -30.24 16.99
CA ASN A 3 20.82 -29.28 16.31
C ASN A 3 20.41 -28.18 17.29
N VAL A 4 21.16 -27.09 17.35
CA VAL A 4 20.73 -25.86 18.02
C VAL A 4 19.60 -25.30 17.15
N LYS A 5 18.35 -25.53 17.59
CA LYS A 5 17.15 -25.01 16.92
C LYS A 5 17.28 -23.49 16.80
N ILE A 6 16.94 -22.97 15.62
CA ILE A 6 17.00 -21.55 15.23
C ILE A 6 16.41 -20.60 16.30
N THR A 7 15.44 -21.08 17.08
CA THR A 7 14.83 -20.40 18.23
C THR A 7 15.79 -20.03 19.36
N ASP A 8 16.85 -20.82 19.61
CA ASP A 8 17.83 -20.56 20.68
C ASP A 8 18.75 -19.38 20.34
N LYS A 9 19.09 -19.19 19.06
CA LYS A 9 19.94 -18.07 18.63
C LYS A 9 19.16 -16.75 18.72
N GLU A 10 17.91 -16.74 18.26
CA GLU A 10 17.02 -15.56 18.32
C GLU A 10 16.78 -15.13 19.78
N GLN A 11 16.44 -16.08 20.67
CA GLN A 11 16.26 -15.80 22.09
C GLN A 11 17.54 -15.27 22.75
N LYS A 12 18.71 -15.81 22.42
CA LYS A 12 20.00 -15.32 22.97
C LYS A 12 20.31 -13.90 22.55
N PHE A 13 20.09 -13.55 21.27
CA PHE A 13 20.33 -12.18 20.80
C PHE A 13 19.32 -11.18 21.39
N GLN A 14 18.03 -11.52 21.46
CA GLN A 14 17.02 -10.65 22.08
C GLN A 14 17.28 -10.45 23.58
N SER A 15 17.63 -11.51 24.30
CA SER A 15 17.98 -11.45 25.72
C SER A 15 19.21 -10.56 25.96
N ALA A 16 20.23 -10.64 25.09
CA ALA A 16 21.40 -9.77 25.18
C ALA A 16 21.05 -8.29 24.91
N ILE A 17 20.18 -8.02 23.94
CA ILE A 17 19.68 -6.67 23.65
C ILE A 17 18.92 -6.11 24.86
N GLU A 18 18.01 -6.87 25.45
CA GLU A 18 17.26 -6.47 26.64
C GLU A 18 18.15 -6.25 27.87
N SER A 19 19.15 -7.12 28.08
CA SER A 19 20.12 -6.95 29.16
C SER A 19 20.95 -5.67 28.99
N VAL A 20 21.42 -5.36 27.77
CA VAL A 20 22.18 -4.14 27.50
C VAL A 20 21.30 -2.90 27.64
N LYS A 21 20.04 -2.93 27.20
CA LYS A 21 19.07 -1.82 27.40
C LYS A 21 18.86 -1.47 28.87
N LYS A 22 18.97 -2.43 29.78
CA LYS A 22 18.86 -2.18 31.23
C LYS A 22 20.11 -1.51 31.81
N LYS A 23 21.25 -1.60 31.13
CA LYS A 23 22.56 -1.13 31.61
C LYS A 23 23.03 0.15 30.91
N SER A 24 22.51 0.46 29.73
CA SER A 24 22.91 1.62 28.93
C SER A 24 21.81 2.05 27.97
N ASP A 25 21.63 3.36 27.81
CA ASP A 25 20.72 3.93 26.80
C ASP A 25 21.24 3.74 25.36
N VAL A 26 22.53 3.47 25.18
CA VAL A 26 23.17 3.30 23.87
C VAL A 26 23.62 1.87 23.66
N ILE A 27 22.97 1.17 22.75
CA ILE A 27 23.30 -0.21 22.40
C ILE A 27 24.42 -0.20 21.36
N THR A 28 25.60 -0.70 21.73
CA THR A 28 26.74 -0.85 20.80
C THR A 28 27.10 -2.32 20.57
N TRP A 29 27.67 -2.62 19.40
CA TRP A 29 28.15 -3.97 19.06
C TRP A 29 29.17 -4.51 20.06
N SER A 30 30.00 -3.65 20.64
CA SER A 30 30.95 -3.99 21.69
C SER A 30 30.28 -4.41 22.99
N LEU A 31 29.20 -3.73 23.40
CA LEU A 31 28.44 -4.09 24.59
C LEU A 31 27.72 -5.43 24.40
N LEU A 32 27.10 -5.63 23.23
CA LEU A 32 26.43 -6.89 22.90
C LEU A 32 27.41 -8.07 22.80
N ALA A 33 28.59 -7.87 22.18
CA ALA A 33 29.64 -8.89 22.12
C ALA A 33 30.16 -9.25 23.51
N LYS A 34 30.32 -8.26 24.40
CA LYS A 34 30.72 -8.45 25.80
C LYS A 34 29.67 -9.20 26.60
N GLU A 35 28.38 -8.87 26.44
CA GLU A 35 27.27 -9.54 27.12
C GLU A 35 27.15 -11.02 26.69
N LEU A 36 27.42 -11.31 25.41
CA LEU A 36 27.43 -12.67 24.88
C LEU A 36 28.76 -13.42 25.08
N ASN A 37 29.74 -12.80 25.73
CA ASN A 37 31.08 -13.35 25.96
C ASN A 37 31.76 -13.88 24.69
N ILE A 38 31.66 -13.14 23.59
CA ILE A 38 32.27 -13.48 22.29
C ILE A 38 33.08 -12.33 21.73
N SER A 39 34.03 -12.63 20.84
CA SER A 39 34.78 -11.59 20.15
C SER A 39 33.86 -10.76 19.25
N ARG A 40 34.20 -9.48 19.06
CA ARG A 40 33.44 -8.56 18.19
C ARG A 40 33.29 -9.11 16.75
N GLN A 41 34.32 -9.77 16.23
CA GLN A 41 34.28 -10.42 14.90
C GLN A 41 33.27 -11.57 14.86
N ARG A 42 33.31 -12.47 15.86
CA ARG A 42 32.35 -13.58 15.96
C ARG A 42 30.92 -13.07 16.13
N PHE A 43 30.73 -12.04 16.96
CA PHE A 43 29.44 -11.38 17.10
C PHE A 43 28.90 -10.90 15.76
N PHE A 44 29.73 -10.18 14.98
CA PHE A 44 29.31 -9.60 13.70
C PHE A 44 28.90 -10.67 12.68
N ILE A 45 29.66 -11.77 12.60
CA ILE A 45 29.33 -12.91 11.74
C ILE A 45 27.98 -13.51 12.16
N SER A 46 27.82 -13.86 13.43
CA SER A 46 26.59 -14.47 13.93
C SER A 46 25.38 -13.55 13.81
N TYR A 47 25.55 -12.24 14.00
CA TYR A 47 24.50 -11.25 13.79
C TYR A 47 24.10 -11.15 12.32
N ASN A 48 25.06 -11.14 11.38
CA ASN A 48 24.74 -11.11 9.96
C ASN A 48 24.03 -12.38 9.48
N GLU A 49 24.44 -13.54 9.98
CA GLU A 49 23.73 -14.81 9.76
C GLU A 49 22.30 -14.73 10.29
N PHE A 50 22.13 -14.28 11.53
CA PHE A 50 20.83 -14.09 12.14
C PHE A 50 19.93 -13.15 11.31
N ILE A 51 20.43 -11.98 10.91
CA ILE A 51 19.68 -11.04 10.06
C ILE A 51 19.34 -11.66 8.70
N LYS A 52 20.21 -12.49 8.12
CA LYS A 52 19.92 -13.22 6.88
C LYS A 52 18.78 -14.21 7.09
N GLU A 53 18.81 -15.00 8.16
CA GLU A 53 17.74 -15.94 8.53
C GLU A 53 16.40 -15.20 8.78
N GLU A 54 16.44 -14.09 9.52
CA GLU A 54 15.27 -13.26 9.86
C GLU A 54 14.63 -12.63 8.61
N ARG A 55 15.46 -12.20 7.64
CA ARG A 55 15.00 -11.76 6.31
C ARG A 55 14.36 -12.88 5.51
N ILE A 56 14.89 -14.10 5.55
CA ILE A 56 14.30 -15.27 4.88
C ILE A 56 12.93 -15.60 5.50
N LYS A 57 12.83 -15.58 6.83
CA LYS A 57 11.57 -15.78 7.56
C LYS A 57 10.50 -14.77 7.18
N LYS A 58 10.82 -13.46 7.19
CA LYS A 58 9.89 -12.39 6.78
C LYS A 58 9.41 -12.54 5.32
N LYS A 59 10.27 -13.02 4.43
CA LYS A 59 9.90 -13.33 3.05
C LYS A 59 8.96 -14.53 2.98
N ALA A 60 9.24 -15.61 3.70
CA ALA A 60 8.35 -16.77 3.76
C ALA A 60 6.95 -16.40 4.30
N GLU A 61 6.88 -15.60 5.35
CA GLU A 61 5.62 -15.07 5.89
C GLU A 61 4.86 -14.21 4.86
N THR A 62 5.59 -13.40 4.08
CA THR A 62 4.97 -12.59 3.03
C THR A 62 4.41 -13.48 1.92
N LEU A 63 5.12 -14.51 1.49
CA LEU A 63 4.60 -15.50 0.51
C LEU A 63 3.35 -16.20 1.04
N ALA A 64 3.33 -16.58 2.32
CA ALA A 64 2.16 -17.16 2.95
C ALA A 64 0.94 -16.23 2.86
N LYS A 65 1.09 -14.94 3.20
CA LYS A 65 0.02 -13.92 3.06
C LYS A 65 -0.44 -13.74 1.62
N LEU A 66 0.49 -13.71 0.67
CA LEU A 66 0.12 -13.62 -0.76
C LEU A 66 -0.66 -14.86 -1.21
N SER A 67 -0.25 -16.05 -0.77
CA SER A 67 -0.94 -17.30 -1.09
C SER A 67 -2.39 -17.29 -0.59
N GLU A 68 -2.66 -16.70 0.57
CA GLU A 68 -4.00 -16.56 1.13
C GLU A 68 -4.88 -15.62 0.30
N ILE A 69 -4.36 -14.46 -0.12
CA ILE A 69 -5.05 -13.52 -1.02
C ILE A 69 -5.39 -14.20 -2.36
N LEU A 70 -4.49 -15.02 -2.89
CA LEU A 70 -4.67 -15.70 -4.17
C LEU A 70 -5.73 -16.81 -4.08
N LYS A 71 -5.78 -17.55 -2.95
CA LYS A 71 -6.81 -18.56 -2.68
C LYS A 71 -8.21 -17.99 -2.73
N GLN A 72 -8.44 -16.78 -2.22
CA GLN A 72 -9.75 -16.10 -2.29
C GLN A 72 -10.23 -15.87 -3.73
N LYS A 73 -9.33 -15.85 -4.70
CA LYS A 73 -9.63 -15.68 -6.14
C LYS A 73 -9.46 -16.98 -6.93
N ASN A 74 -9.33 -18.13 -6.27
CA ASN A 74 -9.05 -19.44 -6.86
C ASN A 74 -7.77 -19.48 -7.73
N ILE A 75 -6.80 -18.61 -7.47
CA ILE A 75 -5.51 -18.56 -8.17
C ILE A 75 -4.46 -19.28 -7.32
N THR A 76 -3.60 -20.07 -7.96
CA THR A 76 -2.51 -20.80 -7.26
C THR A 76 -1.18 -20.06 -7.43
N LEU A 77 -0.42 -19.90 -6.35
CA LEU A 77 0.95 -19.39 -6.37
C LEU A 77 1.93 -20.55 -6.64
N ILE A 78 2.71 -20.47 -7.73
CA ILE A 78 3.74 -21.47 -8.04
C ILE A 78 5.08 -21.08 -7.42
N SER A 79 5.43 -19.79 -7.44
CA SER A 79 6.71 -19.34 -6.91
C SER A 79 6.86 -19.65 -5.42
N THR A 80 7.92 -20.35 -5.07
CA THR A 80 8.29 -20.73 -3.71
C THR A 80 9.28 -19.74 -3.06
N SER A 81 9.78 -18.75 -3.81
CA SER A 81 10.71 -17.73 -3.32
C SER A 81 10.48 -16.36 -3.98
N TYR A 82 10.93 -15.28 -3.32
CA TYR A 82 11.08 -13.97 -3.97
C TYR A 82 12.27 -13.19 -3.40
N GLU A 83 13.09 -12.64 -4.29
CA GLU A 83 14.35 -11.99 -3.91
C GLU A 83 14.14 -10.54 -3.49
N THR A 84 13.27 -9.82 -4.21
CA THR A 84 13.00 -8.40 -4.01
C THR A 84 11.52 -8.09 -4.24
N LEU A 85 11.05 -6.91 -3.82
CA LEU A 85 9.68 -6.46 -4.06
C LEU A 85 9.33 -6.32 -5.56
N LYS A 86 10.34 -6.23 -6.43
CA LYS A 86 10.19 -6.16 -7.89
C LYS A 86 10.20 -7.54 -8.54
N SER A 87 10.58 -8.60 -7.80
CA SER A 87 10.58 -9.96 -8.32
C SER A 87 9.17 -10.36 -8.76
N LYS A 88 9.12 -11.01 -9.92
CA LYS A 88 7.90 -11.51 -10.54
C LYS A 88 7.58 -12.89 -9.97
N LEU A 89 6.43 -12.99 -9.31
CA LEU A 89 5.85 -14.22 -8.79
C LEU A 89 4.98 -14.87 -9.86
N GLU A 90 5.16 -16.16 -10.05
CA GLU A 90 4.44 -17.00 -10.99
C GLU A 90 3.14 -17.51 -10.39
N LEU A 91 2.05 -17.31 -11.12
CA LEU A 91 0.69 -17.64 -10.76
C LEU A 91 0.08 -18.57 -11.80
N LYS A 92 -0.78 -19.48 -11.33
CA LYS A 92 -1.56 -20.40 -12.16
C LYS A 92 -3.05 -20.07 -12.06
N CYS A 93 -3.68 -19.92 -13.22
CA CYS A 93 -5.13 -19.76 -13.33
C CYS A 93 -5.83 -21.06 -12.93
N PRO A 94 -7.04 -21.01 -12.33
CA PRO A 94 -7.86 -22.20 -12.13
C PRO A 94 -8.29 -22.87 -13.44
N ASN A 95 -8.31 -22.14 -14.57
CA ASN A 95 -8.50 -22.76 -15.88
C ASN A 95 -7.20 -23.46 -16.32
N PRO A 96 -7.18 -24.80 -16.47
CA PRO A 96 -5.98 -25.55 -16.83
C PRO A 96 -5.47 -25.25 -18.25
N SER A 97 -6.33 -24.72 -19.13
CA SER A 97 -5.93 -24.32 -20.49
C SER A 97 -5.15 -23.02 -20.54
N HIS A 98 -5.11 -22.25 -19.44
CA HIS A 98 -4.39 -20.99 -19.39
C HIS A 98 -2.93 -21.19 -18.96
N PRO A 99 -1.98 -20.53 -19.64
CA PRO A 99 -0.60 -20.55 -19.21
C PRO A 99 -0.43 -19.89 -17.83
N THR A 100 0.70 -20.17 -17.19
CA THR A 100 1.12 -19.45 -16.00
C THR A 100 1.47 -18.01 -16.38
N TYR A 101 1.39 -17.11 -15.40
CA TYR A 101 1.61 -15.69 -15.62
C TYR A 101 2.21 -15.03 -14.40
N PHE A 102 2.75 -13.83 -14.57
CA PHE A 102 3.65 -13.22 -13.59
C PHE A 102 3.14 -11.88 -13.06
N PHE A 103 3.22 -11.68 -11.74
CA PHE A 103 2.92 -10.40 -11.08
C PHE A 103 3.92 -10.09 -9.97
N THR A 104 4.04 -8.82 -9.58
CA THR A 104 4.85 -8.44 -8.41
C THR A 104 4.06 -8.65 -7.12
N ALA A 105 4.78 -8.82 -6.00
CA ALA A 105 4.17 -8.90 -4.68
C ALA A 105 3.28 -7.67 -4.38
N THR A 106 3.68 -6.49 -4.85
CA THR A 106 2.91 -5.24 -4.69
C THR A 106 1.59 -5.27 -5.44
N SER A 107 1.59 -5.71 -6.70
CA SER A 107 0.36 -5.84 -7.50
C SER A 107 -0.61 -6.84 -6.87
N ILE A 108 -0.10 -7.94 -6.31
CA ILE A 108 -0.93 -8.93 -5.61
C ILE A 108 -1.55 -8.32 -4.35
N LYS A 109 -0.76 -7.61 -3.54
CA LYS A 109 -1.27 -6.93 -2.32
C LYS A 109 -2.36 -5.90 -2.60
N HIS A 110 -2.21 -5.11 -3.67
CA HIS A 110 -3.20 -4.08 -4.03
C HIS A 110 -4.37 -4.60 -4.86
N GLY A 111 -4.42 -5.90 -5.15
CA GLY A 111 -5.52 -6.48 -5.93
C GLY A 111 -5.48 -6.16 -7.43
N SER A 112 -4.40 -5.55 -7.92
CA SER A 112 -4.20 -5.21 -9.34
C SER A 112 -3.55 -6.36 -10.10
N PHE A 113 -4.14 -7.55 -10.05
CA PHE A 113 -3.66 -8.75 -10.72
C PHE A 113 -4.83 -9.57 -11.27
N SER A 114 -4.66 -10.15 -12.45
CA SER A 114 -5.67 -11.00 -13.10
C SER A 114 -5.01 -11.84 -14.19
N CYS A 115 -5.58 -13.03 -14.45
CA CYS A 115 -5.15 -13.84 -15.59
C CYS A 115 -5.42 -13.08 -16.90
N PRO A 116 -4.42 -12.90 -17.79
CA PRO A 116 -4.60 -12.15 -19.03
C PRO A 116 -5.49 -12.86 -20.05
N CYS A 117 -5.59 -14.19 -19.98
CA CYS A 117 -6.40 -15.02 -20.87
C CYS A 117 -7.87 -15.11 -20.43
N CYS A 118 -8.15 -14.91 -19.13
CA CYS A 118 -9.53 -14.88 -18.66
C CYS A 118 -10.25 -13.64 -19.20
N PRO A 119 -11.51 -13.78 -19.65
CA PRO A 119 -12.32 -12.61 -19.95
C PRO A 119 -12.40 -11.76 -18.68
N LYS A 120 -11.83 -10.56 -18.74
CA LYS A 120 -11.99 -9.61 -17.65
C LYS A 120 -13.49 -9.33 -17.53
N PRO A 121 -14.09 -9.42 -16.34
CA PRO A 121 -15.45 -8.94 -16.18
C PRO A 121 -15.48 -7.51 -16.74
N LYS A 122 -16.52 -7.19 -17.52
CA LYS A 122 -16.75 -5.82 -18.02
C LYS A 122 -17.15 -4.92 -16.85
N VAL A 123 -16.33 -4.85 -15.81
CA VAL A 123 -16.36 -3.77 -14.84
C VAL A 123 -15.77 -2.60 -15.61
N GLY A 124 -16.64 -1.83 -16.26
CA GLY A 124 -16.28 -0.47 -16.63
C GLY A 124 -15.66 0.19 -15.40
N ARG A 125 -14.70 1.11 -15.59
CA ARG A 125 -14.23 1.96 -14.49
C ARG A 125 -15.48 2.42 -13.74
N PRO A 126 -15.62 2.15 -12.42
CA PRO A 126 -16.84 2.49 -11.71
C PRO A 126 -17.18 3.92 -12.07
N LYS A 127 -18.36 4.13 -12.70
CA LYS A 127 -18.81 5.45 -13.08
C LYS A 127 -18.90 6.21 -11.76
N LYS A 128 -17.87 7.01 -11.49
CA LYS A 128 -17.91 8.01 -10.44
C LYS A 128 -19.17 8.82 -10.73
N ASP A 129 -20.14 8.77 -9.83
CA ASP A 129 -21.34 9.58 -9.94
C ASP A 129 -20.90 11.04 -9.85
N GLY A 130 -20.73 11.68 -11.00
CA GLY A 130 -20.20 13.03 -11.11
C GLY A 130 -21.12 14.04 -10.43
N MET A 131 -22.42 13.75 -10.35
CA MET A 131 -23.37 14.57 -9.60
C MET A 131 -23.11 14.46 -8.10
N ALA A 132 -22.95 13.25 -7.57
CA ALA A 132 -22.61 13.06 -6.15
C ALA A 132 -21.28 13.73 -5.78
N ILE A 133 -20.28 13.63 -6.65
CA ILE A 133 -18.98 14.29 -6.46
C ILE A 133 -19.11 15.81 -6.47
N ALA A 134 -19.86 16.38 -7.42
CA ALA A 134 -20.07 17.83 -7.50
C ALA A 134 -20.73 18.37 -6.22
N LYS A 135 -21.79 17.70 -5.73
CA LYS A 135 -22.47 18.06 -4.47
C LYS A 135 -21.54 17.96 -3.26
N ALA A 136 -20.74 16.90 -3.17
CA ALA A 136 -19.80 16.71 -2.07
C ALA A 136 -18.70 17.80 -2.05
N ILE A 137 -18.15 18.15 -3.22
CA ILE A 137 -17.15 19.22 -3.34
C ILE A 137 -17.76 20.58 -3.01
N ALA A 138 -18.97 20.86 -3.49
CA ALA A 138 -19.65 22.11 -3.17
C ALA A 138 -19.81 22.26 -1.66
N LYS A 139 -20.33 21.24 -0.99
CA LYS A 139 -20.49 21.21 0.47
C LYS A 139 -19.15 21.41 1.19
N LYS A 140 -18.08 20.74 0.74
CA LYS A 140 -16.74 20.88 1.31
C LYS A 140 -16.19 22.31 1.20
N LYS A 141 -16.53 23.03 0.12
CA LYS A 141 -16.14 24.42 -0.11
C LYS A 141 -17.16 25.43 0.47
N GLY A 142 -18.12 24.96 1.26
CA GLY A 142 -19.12 25.79 1.92
C GLY A 142 -20.17 26.37 0.96
N GLY A 143 -20.42 25.74 -0.18
CA GLY A 143 -21.46 26.13 -1.13
C GLY A 143 -22.32 24.96 -1.58
N VAL A 144 -23.07 25.16 -2.66
CA VAL A 144 -24.05 24.22 -3.19
C VAL A 144 -23.88 24.07 -4.71
N CYS A 145 -24.01 22.83 -5.19
CA CYS A 145 -24.14 22.55 -6.62
C CYS A 145 -25.64 22.52 -6.96
N LEU A 146 -26.07 23.43 -7.84
CA LEU A 146 -27.47 23.64 -8.21
C LEU A 146 -27.87 22.84 -9.48
N SER A 147 -26.90 22.29 -10.21
CA SER A 147 -27.20 21.44 -11.37
C SER A 147 -27.95 20.18 -10.97
N THR A 148 -28.96 19.81 -11.77
CA THR A 148 -29.74 18.59 -11.61
C THR A 148 -29.24 17.45 -12.51
N THR A 149 -28.45 17.77 -13.54
CA THR A 149 -27.87 16.81 -14.48
C THR A 149 -26.35 16.91 -14.53
N TYR A 150 -25.69 15.78 -14.78
CA TYR A 150 -24.25 15.70 -14.97
C TYR A 150 -23.96 14.96 -16.27
N VAL A 151 -23.31 15.65 -17.21
CA VAL A 151 -22.94 15.08 -18.53
C VAL A 151 -21.52 14.53 -18.48
N ASN A 152 -20.55 15.38 -18.13
CA ASN A 152 -19.14 15.04 -17.93
C ASN A 152 -18.45 16.12 -17.08
N ASN A 153 -17.14 15.97 -16.83
CA ASN A 153 -16.36 16.88 -15.98
C ASN A 153 -15.95 18.21 -16.66
N TYR A 154 -16.15 18.33 -17.97
CA TYR A 154 -15.85 19.50 -18.79
C TYR A 154 -17.09 20.37 -19.02
N THR A 155 -18.29 19.79 -18.94
CA THR A 155 -19.55 20.53 -19.04
C THR A 155 -19.74 21.42 -17.82
N ASN A 156 -20.16 22.66 -18.07
CA ASN A 156 -20.46 23.61 -17.01
C ASN A 156 -21.58 23.10 -16.12
N MET A 157 -21.35 23.17 -14.81
CA MET A 157 -22.35 22.99 -13.78
C MET A 157 -22.63 24.34 -13.13
N LEU A 158 -23.82 24.48 -12.54
CA LEU A 158 -24.25 25.67 -11.81
C LEU A 158 -23.87 25.52 -10.33
N TRP A 159 -23.20 26.53 -9.81
CA TRP A 159 -22.68 26.56 -8.45
C TRP A 159 -23.14 27.82 -7.73
N HIS A 160 -23.28 27.72 -6.42
CA HIS A 160 -23.50 28.83 -5.51
C HIS A 160 -22.54 28.68 -4.33
N CYS A 161 -21.99 29.78 -3.83
CA CYS A 161 -21.07 29.74 -2.69
C CYS A 161 -21.84 29.86 -1.38
N GLY A 162 -21.16 29.95 -0.25
CA GLY A 162 -21.83 30.14 1.05
C GLY A 162 -22.37 31.55 1.26
N ASN A 163 -22.01 32.51 0.40
CA ASN A 163 -22.50 33.87 0.47
C ASN A 163 -23.78 34.01 -0.37
N GLU A 164 -24.90 34.31 0.29
CA GLU A 164 -26.22 34.49 -0.33
C GLU A 164 -26.30 35.73 -1.24
N TYR A 165 -25.39 36.69 -1.06
CA TYR A 165 -25.32 37.89 -1.91
C TYR A 165 -24.56 37.68 -3.22
N HIS A 166 -23.76 36.61 -3.32
CA HIS A 166 -23.01 36.34 -4.54
C HIS A 166 -23.89 35.63 -5.57
N SER A 167 -23.70 36.00 -6.83
CA SER A 167 -24.44 35.37 -7.91
C SER A 167 -23.99 33.92 -8.12
N THR A 168 -24.93 33.08 -8.56
CA THR A 168 -24.60 31.75 -9.05
C THR A 168 -23.67 31.86 -10.26
N TRP A 169 -22.72 30.93 -10.42
CA TRP A 169 -21.83 30.92 -11.57
C TRP A 169 -21.75 29.55 -12.22
N LEU A 170 -21.37 29.55 -13.50
CA LEU A 170 -21.14 28.35 -14.29
C LEU A 170 -19.65 28.00 -14.26
N ALA A 171 -19.34 26.75 -13.92
CA ALA A 171 -17.98 26.23 -14.00
C ALA A 171 -17.97 24.72 -14.22
N PRO A 172 -17.00 24.17 -14.96
CA PRO A 172 -16.81 22.73 -15.07
C PRO A 172 -16.40 22.13 -13.72
N LEU A 173 -16.87 20.91 -13.43
CA LEU A 173 -16.45 20.15 -12.24
C LEU A 173 -14.92 20.01 -12.17
N GLN A 174 -14.26 19.84 -13.32
CA GLN A 174 -12.81 19.76 -13.39
C GLN A 174 -12.12 21.01 -12.82
N ASN A 175 -12.62 22.20 -13.10
CA ASN A 175 -11.97 23.43 -12.64
C ASN A 175 -12.14 23.57 -11.12
N VAL A 176 -13.35 23.28 -10.63
CA VAL A 176 -13.67 23.33 -9.20
C VAL A 176 -12.88 22.29 -8.39
N HIS A 177 -12.71 21.08 -8.94
CA HIS A 177 -12.02 19.97 -8.28
C HIS A 177 -10.49 20.01 -8.43
N ASN A 178 -9.99 20.12 -9.67
CA ASN A 178 -8.56 19.97 -9.97
C ASN A 178 -7.79 21.29 -9.89
N LEU A 179 -8.39 22.39 -10.38
CA LEU A 179 -7.74 23.71 -10.40
C LEU A 179 -8.06 24.52 -9.13
N ASN A 180 -8.78 23.90 -8.19
CA ASN A 180 -9.22 24.51 -6.94
C ASN A 180 -10.02 25.81 -7.14
N SER A 181 -10.54 26.07 -8.33
CA SER A 181 -11.30 27.28 -8.62
C SER A 181 -12.62 27.29 -7.85
N TRP A 182 -13.12 28.47 -7.53
CA TRP A 182 -14.36 28.64 -6.78
C TRP A 182 -15.11 29.88 -7.25
N CYS A 183 -15.91 30.48 -6.38
CA CYS A 183 -16.68 31.67 -6.66
C CYS A 183 -15.77 32.84 -7.09
N PRO A 184 -16.00 33.44 -8.27
CA PRO A 184 -15.19 34.56 -8.76
C PRO A 184 -15.32 35.81 -7.86
N GLU A 185 -16.50 36.03 -7.28
CA GLU A 185 -16.72 37.14 -6.34
C GLU A 185 -15.95 36.93 -5.03
N CYS A 186 -15.99 35.71 -4.44
CA CYS A 186 -15.17 35.38 -3.28
C CYS A 186 -13.65 35.46 -3.56
N ALA A 187 -13.24 35.16 -4.80
CA ALA A 187 -11.83 35.29 -5.18
C ALA A 187 -11.41 36.76 -5.28
N ARG A 188 -12.31 37.63 -5.74
CA ARG A 188 -12.08 39.07 -5.84
C ARG A 188 -12.08 39.78 -4.49
N SER A 189 -12.93 39.34 -3.55
CA SER A 189 -13.05 39.90 -2.20
C SER A 189 -11.96 39.45 -1.22
N LYS A 190 -11.03 38.60 -1.65
CA LYS A 190 -9.92 38.07 -0.84
C LYS A 190 -8.59 38.82 -1.05
N ASN A 191 -8.58 39.81 -1.92
CA ASN A 191 -7.50 40.79 -2.06
C ASN A 191 -7.87 42.07 -1.32
#